data_AF-A0A2S7X6A8-F1
#
_entry.id   AF-A0A2S7X6A8-F1
#
_cell.length_a   1.000
_cell.length_b   1.000
_cell.length_c   1.000
_cell.angle_alpha   90.00
_cell.angle_beta   90.00
_cell.angle_gamma   90.00
#
_symmetry.space_group_name_H-M   'P 1'
#
loop_
_entity.id
_entity.type
_entity.pdbx_description
1 polymer ?
#
loop_
_entity_poly.entity_id
_entity_poly.type
_entity_poly.pdbx_seq_one_letter_code
_entity_poly.pdbx_strand_id
1 'polypeptide(L)'
;MAHYSLIDIPFNLRHTCWFCGEPSFDLLSFPKSSHQIAQISHQPIELPACKECLSLPTGGVVESIWSFRDNIKHALMNKYAKHLGIGLQWTKEELEDSEFHGAILEGFGKSAWPMYEIAKERVEYVGWDITVDGEPLDGYDESYGYEFNGVRYLSIQACIEYHVKALSLDLVLLETLIEIVGSERFAYALRIAELNRNISSRDRNTIINEVLNQEQDKADIAEYELSNQTTQTLPLVSVLIDGMVAQPEAIEWAIKNKCINLGILVEQEDAFFDEFEHLGGPMAFALFDGLQSYLNARTVKEWCEENDPNDEFWR
;
A
#
# COMPACT_ATOMS: atom_id res chain seq x y z
N MET A 1 -28.78 -0.64 -36.22
CA MET A 1 -27.91 -1.71 -35.71
C MET A 1 -26.56 -1.08 -35.45
N ALA A 2 -25.96 -1.34 -34.30
CA ALA A 2 -24.59 -0.91 -34.04
C ALA A 2 -23.64 -1.65 -35.00
N HIS A 3 -22.75 -0.92 -35.65
CA HIS A 3 -21.72 -1.51 -36.50
C HIS A 3 -20.49 -1.77 -35.61
N TYR A 4 -20.04 -3.02 -35.57
CA TYR A 4 -18.82 -3.41 -34.87
C TYR A 4 -17.74 -3.69 -35.90
N SER A 5 -16.54 -3.15 -35.67
CA SER A 5 -15.38 -3.37 -36.54
C SER A 5 -14.56 -4.54 -36.01
N LEU A 6 -14.26 -5.53 -36.86
CA LEU A 6 -13.33 -6.60 -36.48
C LEU A 6 -11.94 -6.00 -36.30
N ILE A 7 -11.27 -6.33 -35.19
CA ILE A 7 -9.87 -5.90 -34.98
C ILE A 7 -8.94 -6.57 -35.98
N ASP A 8 -7.81 -5.94 -36.27
CA ASP A 8 -6.74 -6.59 -37.01
C ASP A 8 -6.13 -7.72 -36.18
N ILE A 9 -6.07 -8.91 -36.78
CA ILE A 9 -5.52 -10.10 -36.14
C ILE A 9 -4.23 -10.50 -36.85
N PRO A 10 -3.07 -10.49 -36.15
CA PRO A 10 -1.81 -10.97 -36.70
C PRO A 10 -1.94 -12.37 -37.29
N PHE A 11 -1.21 -12.66 -38.37
CA PHE A 11 -1.40 -13.92 -39.12
C PHE A 11 -1.24 -15.17 -38.24
N ASN A 12 -0.29 -15.13 -37.30
CA ASN A 12 0.01 -16.20 -36.35
C ASN A 12 -1.01 -16.33 -35.19
N LEU A 13 -1.95 -15.40 -35.05
CA LEU A 13 -2.91 -15.34 -33.93
C LEU A 13 -4.38 -15.44 -34.40
N ARG A 14 -4.63 -15.77 -35.67
CA ARG A 14 -5.98 -15.84 -36.29
C ARG A 14 -6.95 -16.79 -35.62
N HIS A 15 -6.44 -17.75 -34.85
CA HIS A 15 -7.25 -18.75 -34.15
C HIS A 15 -7.02 -18.69 -32.64
N THR A 16 -6.58 -17.54 -32.13
CA THR A 16 -6.15 -17.36 -30.76
C THR A 16 -7.11 -16.42 -30.03
N CYS A 17 -7.54 -16.81 -28.84
CA CYS A 17 -8.29 -15.97 -27.93
C CYS A 17 -7.42 -14.80 -27.48
N TRP A 18 -7.90 -13.57 -27.70
CA TRP A 18 -7.17 -12.37 -27.31
C TRP A 18 -6.96 -12.27 -25.78
N PHE A 19 -7.87 -12.85 -24.99
CA PHE A 19 -7.82 -12.78 -23.53
C PHE A 19 -6.87 -13.80 -22.88
N CYS A 20 -6.73 -15.01 -23.42
CA CYS A 20 -6.03 -16.10 -22.72
C CYS A 20 -5.15 -17.00 -23.58
N GLY A 21 -5.00 -16.73 -24.88
CA GLY A 21 -4.10 -17.51 -25.75
C GLY A 21 -4.63 -18.87 -26.20
N GLU A 22 -5.74 -19.35 -25.63
CA GLU A 22 -6.41 -20.58 -26.06
C GLU A 22 -7.02 -20.47 -27.46
N PRO A 23 -7.32 -21.60 -28.13
CA PRO A 23 -8.03 -21.57 -29.40
C PRO A 23 -9.34 -20.74 -29.34
N SER A 24 -9.47 -19.80 -30.27
CA SER A 24 -10.67 -18.97 -30.40
C SER A 24 -11.87 -19.84 -30.81
N PHE A 25 -13.02 -19.56 -30.22
CA PHE A 25 -14.27 -20.24 -30.53
C PHE A 25 -15.20 -19.35 -31.36
N ASP A 26 -15.33 -18.08 -30.95
CA ASP A 26 -16.23 -17.10 -31.58
C ASP A 26 -15.71 -15.67 -31.37
N LEU A 27 -16.39 -14.68 -31.94
CA LEU A 27 -16.12 -13.27 -31.73
C LEU A 27 -16.88 -12.73 -30.51
N LEU A 28 -16.19 -11.92 -29.71
CA LEU A 28 -16.79 -11.07 -28.69
C LEU A 28 -17.00 -9.67 -29.29
N SER A 29 -18.25 -9.21 -29.35
CA SER A 29 -18.57 -7.81 -29.64
C SER A 29 -18.45 -6.97 -28.36
N PHE A 30 -17.64 -5.91 -28.41
CA PHE A 30 -17.46 -4.93 -27.34
C PHE A 30 -17.87 -3.53 -27.81
N PRO A 31 -18.74 -2.83 -27.09
CA PRO A 31 -19.34 -3.21 -25.81
C PRO A 31 -20.44 -4.26 -26.02
N LYS A 32 -20.80 -5.02 -24.97
CA LYS A 32 -21.80 -6.11 -25.10
C LYS A 32 -23.22 -5.60 -25.39
N SER A 33 -23.52 -4.36 -24.99
CA SER A 33 -24.83 -3.74 -25.16
C SER A 33 -24.72 -2.48 -26.01
N SER A 34 -25.63 -2.33 -26.97
CA SER A 34 -25.69 -1.15 -27.84
C SER A 34 -25.89 0.17 -27.08
N HIS A 35 -26.46 0.13 -25.87
CA HIS A 35 -26.64 1.31 -25.03
C HIS A 35 -25.33 1.84 -24.43
N GLN A 36 -24.30 0.99 -24.34
CA GLN A 36 -22.98 1.34 -23.80
C GLN A 36 -22.07 1.97 -24.85
N ILE A 37 -22.45 1.97 -26.13
CA ILE A 37 -21.64 2.54 -27.21
C ILE A 37 -21.38 4.04 -26.99
N ALA A 38 -22.32 4.75 -26.36
CA ALA A 38 -22.13 6.16 -26.03
C ALA A 38 -21.16 6.42 -24.85
N GLN A 39 -20.76 5.37 -24.13
CA GLN A 39 -19.95 5.44 -22.91
C GLN A 39 -18.50 5.01 -23.14
N ILE A 40 -18.18 4.42 -24.28
CA ILE A 40 -16.81 4.00 -24.60
C ILE A 40 -16.07 5.09 -25.36
N SER A 41 -14.74 5.13 -25.18
CA SER A 41 -13.87 6.13 -25.82
C SER A 41 -13.47 5.81 -27.26
N HIS A 42 -13.83 4.63 -27.76
CA HIS A 42 -13.42 4.11 -29.06
C HIS A 42 -14.60 3.53 -29.86
N GLN A 43 -14.38 3.24 -31.14
CA GLN A 43 -15.41 2.58 -31.98
C GLN A 43 -15.78 1.19 -31.41
N PRO A 44 -17.04 0.71 -31.54
CA PRO A 44 -17.38 -0.66 -31.19
C PRO A 44 -16.57 -1.67 -32.01
N ILE A 45 -16.03 -2.69 -31.35
CA ILE A 45 -15.11 -3.67 -31.95
C ILE A 45 -15.56 -5.11 -31.75
N GLU A 46 -15.10 -6.01 -32.60
CA GLU A 46 -15.18 -7.46 -32.39
C GLU A 46 -13.78 -8.06 -32.27
N LEU A 47 -13.60 -9.00 -31.34
CA LEU A 47 -12.31 -9.65 -31.11
C LEU A 47 -12.47 -11.15 -30.84
N PRO A 48 -11.49 -11.99 -31.25
CA PRO A 48 -11.57 -13.43 -31.08
C PRO A 48 -11.47 -13.83 -29.61
N ALA A 49 -12.37 -14.70 -29.16
CA ALA A 49 -12.40 -15.21 -27.79
C ALA A 49 -12.70 -16.71 -27.75
N CYS A 50 -12.13 -17.41 -26.77
CA CYS A 50 -12.46 -18.81 -26.53
C CYS A 50 -13.82 -18.95 -25.83
N LYS A 51 -14.41 -20.15 -25.89
CA LYS A 51 -15.71 -20.44 -25.27
C LYS A 51 -15.77 -20.10 -23.79
N GLU A 52 -14.66 -20.30 -23.08
CA GLU A 52 -14.59 -19.96 -21.66
C GLU A 52 -14.65 -18.46 -21.43
N CYS A 53 -13.78 -17.68 -22.08
CA CYS A 53 -13.75 -16.23 -21.89
C CYS A 53 -15.08 -15.56 -22.26
N LEU A 54 -15.77 -16.08 -23.28
CA LEU A 54 -17.12 -15.63 -23.66
C LEU A 54 -18.17 -15.91 -22.57
N SER A 55 -18.02 -17.01 -21.84
CA SER A 55 -18.94 -17.44 -20.78
C SER A 55 -18.70 -16.77 -19.43
N LEU A 56 -17.56 -16.10 -19.23
CA LEU A 56 -17.22 -15.50 -17.95
C LEU A 56 -18.10 -14.28 -17.67
N PRO A 57 -18.55 -14.11 -16.41
CA PRO A 57 -19.31 -12.93 -16.02
C PRO A 57 -18.41 -11.71 -16.15
N THR A 58 -18.91 -10.70 -16.85
CA THR A 58 -18.26 -9.39 -16.95
C THR A 58 -19.00 -8.48 -15.99
N GLY A 59 -18.35 -8.09 -14.90
CA GLY A 59 -18.94 -7.21 -13.89
C GLY A 59 -19.21 -5.82 -14.47
N GLY A 60 -20.34 -5.24 -14.10
CA GLY A 60 -20.64 -3.81 -14.30
C GLY A 60 -20.70 -3.33 -15.76
N VAL A 61 -20.77 -2.01 -15.88
CA VAL A 61 -20.56 -1.27 -17.13
C VAL A 61 -19.07 -0.96 -17.19
N VAL A 62 -18.41 -1.32 -18.30
CA VAL A 62 -17.00 -1.01 -18.53
C VAL A 62 -16.88 -0.10 -19.74
N GLU A 63 -16.04 0.93 -19.61
CA GLU A 63 -15.90 2.01 -20.59
C GLU A 63 -14.74 1.76 -21.57
N SER A 64 -13.91 0.75 -21.33
CA SER A 64 -12.78 0.39 -22.19
C SER A 64 -12.61 -1.13 -22.32
N ILE A 65 -12.05 -1.56 -23.47
CA ILE A 65 -11.72 -2.97 -23.72
C ILE A 65 -10.62 -3.50 -22.79
N TRP A 66 -9.70 -2.64 -22.32
CA TRP A 66 -8.66 -3.03 -21.37
C TRP A 66 -9.23 -3.31 -20.00
N SER A 67 -10.14 -2.48 -19.48
CA SER A 67 -10.85 -2.77 -18.24
C SER A 67 -11.75 -4.01 -18.37
N PHE A 68 -12.35 -4.24 -19.55
CA PHE A 68 -13.07 -5.48 -19.83
C PHE A 68 -12.13 -6.69 -19.76
N ARG A 69 -10.93 -6.59 -20.33
CA ARG A 69 -9.91 -7.65 -20.26
C ARG A 69 -9.49 -7.94 -18.83
N ASP A 70 -9.26 -6.93 -18.00
CA ASP A 70 -8.89 -7.13 -16.60
C ASP A 70 -9.97 -7.90 -15.83
N ASN A 71 -11.25 -7.63 -16.12
CA ASN A 71 -12.35 -8.42 -15.56
C ASN A 71 -12.30 -9.88 -16.00
N ILE A 72 -12.03 -10.15 -17.28
CA ILE A 72 -11.87 -11.52 -17.78
C ILE A 72 -10.65 -12.19 -17.13
N LYS A 73 -9.52 -11.49 -17.02
CA LYS A 73 -8.30 -11.99 -16.38
C LYS A 73 -8.54 -12.32 -14.91
N HIS A 74 -9.20 -11.44 -14.17
CA HIS A 74 -9.55 -11.68 -12.79
C HIS A 74 -10.52 -12.88 -12.64
N ALA A 75 -11.51 -12.99 -13.52
CA ALA A 75 -12.42 -14.13 -13.52
C ALA A 75 -11.70 -15.46 -13.85
N LEU A 76 -10.71 -15.45 -14.74
CA LEU A 76 -9.82 -16.60 -14.99
C LEU A 76 -8.98 -16.94 -13.77
N MET A 77 -8.36 -15.96 -13.12
CA MET A 77 -7.59 -16.16 -11.87
C MET A 77 -8.47 -16.81 -10.80
N ASN A 78 -9.68 -16.31 -10.60
CA ASN A 78 -10.61 -16.89 -9.64
C ASN A 78 -11.03 -18.30 -10.04
N LYS A 79 -11.28 -18.56 -11.32
CA LYS A 79 -11.64 -19.91 -11.80
C LYS A 79 -10.50 -20.90 -11.56
N TYR A 80 -9.27 -20.51 -11.85
CA TYR A 80 -8.09 -21.35 -11.79
C TYR A 80 -7.30 -21.22 -10.47
N ALA A 81 -7.83 -20.52 -9.48
CA ALA A 81 -7.14 -20.23 -8.22
C ALA A 81 -6.53 -21.47 -7.55
N LYS A 82 -7.21 -22.62 -7.57
CA LYS A 82 -6.68 -23.87 -7.01
C LYS A 82 -5.48 -24.42 -7.77
N HIS A 83 -5.44 -24.29 -9.10
CA HIS A 83 -4.29 -24.71 -9.90
C HIS A 83 -3.14 -23.71 -9.75
N LEU A 84 -3.44 -22.42 -9.74
CA LEU A 84 -2.45 -21.37 -9.48
C LEU A 84 -1.84 -21.48 -8.08
N GLY A 85 -2.64 -21.87 -7.09
CA GLY A 85 -2.22 -22.12 -5.72
C GLY A 85 -1.17 -23.23 -5.58
N ILE A 86 -1.06 -24.14 -6.55
CA ILE A 86 0.00 -25.16 -6.58
C ILE A 86 1.37 -24.46 -6.62
N GLY A 87 1.57 -23.51 -7.52
CA GLY A 87 2.83 -22.76 -7.62
C GLY A 87 3.06 -21.74 -6.50
N LEU A 88 2.04 -21.45 -5.67
CA LEU A 88 2.23 -20.69 -4.43
C LEU A 88 2.71 -21.58 -3.28
N GLN A 89 2.44 -22.88 -3.34
CA GLN A 89 2.71 -23.83 -2.25
C GLN A 89 3.91 -24.71 -2.51
N TRP A 90 4.24 -24.92 -3.78
CA TRP A 90 5.27 -25.86 -4.20
C TRP A 90 6.05 -25.31 -5.39
N THR A 91 7.33 -25.63 -5.41
CA THR A 91 8.15 -25.65 -6.61
C THR A 91 7.91 -26.94 -7.40
N LYS A 92 8.41 -26.97 -8.65
CA LYS A 92 8.33 -28.17 -9.48
C LYS A 92 9.10 -29.33 -8.83
N GLU A 93 10.30 -29.02 -8.34
CA GLU A 93 11.21 -29.96 -7.70
C GLU A 93 10.59 -30.53 -6.43
N GLU A 94 9.99 -29.70 -5.57
CA GLU A 94 9.32 -30.17 -4.36
C GLU A 94 8.13 -31.10 -4.65
N LEU A 95 7.40 -30.88 -5.77
CA LEU A 95 6.33 -31.80 -6.20
C LEU A 95 6.88 -33.09 -6.79
N GLU A 96 7.98 -33.04 -7.54
CA GLU A 96 8.60 -34.25 -8.11
C GLU A 96 9.21 -35.14 -7.02
N ASP A 97 9.81 -34.52 -6.00
CA ASP A 97 10.41 -35.19 -4.84
C ASP A 97 9.39 -35.61 -3.79
N SER A 98 8.16 -35.08 -3.86
CA SER A 98 7.10 -35.46 -2.94
C SER A 98 6.66 -36.91 -3.16
N GLU A 99 6.80 -37.73 -2.12
CA GLU A 99 6.45 -39.16 -2.12
C GLU A 99 4.91 -39.39 -2.11
N PHE A 100 4.17 -38.78 -3.03
CA PHE A 100 2.73 -38.99 -3.21
C PHE A 100 2.44 -40.38 -3.78
N HIS A 101 2.59 -41.40 -2.95
CA HIS A 101 2.34 -42.80 -3.30
C HIS A 101 0.89 -43.21 -3.02
N GLY A 102 0.34 -44.06 -3.90
CA GLY A 102 -0.98 -44.66 -3.76
C GLY A 102 -2.02 -44.09 -4.73
N ALA A 103 -3.05 -44.89 -5.00
CA ALA A 103 -4.04 -44.65 -6.07
C ALA A 103 -4.79 -43.32 -6.00
N ILE A 104 -4.75 -42.61 -4.86
CA ILE A 104 -5.44 -41.32 -4.64
C ILE A 104 -4.52 -40.12 -4.90
N LEU A 105 -3.23 -40.21 -4.56
CA LEU A 105 -2.31 -39.06 -4.59
C LEU A 105 -1.31 -39.11 -5.75
N GLU A 106 -1.07 -40.29 -6.34
CA GLU A 106 -0.17 -40.46 -7.48
C GLU A 106 -0.64 -39.66 -8.71
N GLY A 107 -1.97 -39.56 -8.90
CA GLY A 107 -2.57 -38.74 -9.95
C GLY A 107 -2.27 -37.25 -9.76
N PHE A 108 -2.31 -36.77 -8.50
CA PHE A 108 -1.99 -35.39 -8.17
C PHE A 108 -0.52 -35.07 -8.46
N GLY A 109 0.42 -35.90 -7.99
CA GLY A 109 1.86 -35.67 -8.23
C GLY A 109 2.21 -35.55 -9.72
N LYS A 110 1.56 -36.32 -10.60
CA LYS A 110 1.81 -36.28 -12.05
C LYS A 110 1.16 -35.10 -12.77
N SER A 111 -0.02 -34.65 -12.33
CA SER A 111 -0.80 -33.63 -13.06
C SER A 111 -0.74 -32.24 -12.43
N ALA A 112 -0.34 -32.11 -11.17
CA ALA A 112 -0.38 -30.84 -10.43
C ALA A 112 0.41 -29.74 -11.15
N TRP A 113 1.68 -29.98 -11.46
CA TRP A 113 2.53 -28.98 -12.10
C TRP A 113 2.08 -28.63 -13.53
N PRO A 114 1.77 -29.58 -14.43
CA PRO A 114 1.20 -29.25 -15.74
C PRO A 114 -0.10 -28.44 -15.65
N MET A 115 -0.97 -28.73 -14.67
CA MET A 115 -2.20 -27.94 -14.47
C MET A 115 -1.91 -26.52 -14.00
N TYR A 116 -0.89 -26.33 -13.14
CA TYR A 116 -0.40 -25.01 -12.76
C TYR A 116 0.13 -24.24 -13.98
N GLU A 117 0.97 -24.84 -14.81
CA GLU A 117 1.56 -24.21 -16.00
C GLU A 117 0.48 -23.76 -17.00
N ILE A 118 -0.51 -24.61 -17.29
CA ILE A 118 -1.63 -24.27 -18.17
C ILE A 118 -2.43 -23.09 -17.59
N ALA A 119 -2.74 -23.13 -16.29
CA ALA A 119 -3.48 -22.05 -15.63
C ALA A 119 -2.69 -20.73 -15.66
N LYS A 120 -1.39 -20.79 -15.40
CA LYS A 120 -0.47 -19.65 -15.41
C LYS A 120 -0.39 -19.03 -16.79
N GLU A 121 -0.13 -19.83 -17.83
CA GLU A 121 -0.02 -19.36 -19.22
C GLU A 121 -1.27 -18.59 -19.65
N ARG A 122 -2.46 -19.10 -19.33
CA ARG A 122 -3.73 -18.46 -19.67
C ARG A 122 -3.95 -17.12 -18.97
N VAL A 123 -3.58 -17.04 -17.69
CA VAL A 123 -3.72 -15.82 -16.90
C VAL A 123 -2.69 -14.78 -17.30
N GLU A 124 -1.44 -15.18 -17.55
CA GLU A 124 -0.34 -14.27 -17.91
C GLU A 124 -0.36 -13.85 -19.39
N TYR A 125 -1.12 -14.53 -20.25
CA TYR A 125 -1.19 -14.22 -21.68
C TYR A 125 -1.49 -12.74 -21.96
N VAL A 126 -0.62 -12.05 -22.68
CA VAL A 126 -0.70 -10.58 -22.84
C VAL A 126 -1.55 -10.15 -24.05
N GLY A 127 -1.99 -11.06 -24.91
CA GLY A 127 -2.66 -10.69 -26.15
C GLY A 127 -1.72 -9.95 -27.11
N TRP A 128 -2.31 -9.17 -28.01
CA TRP A 128 -1.59 -8.30 -28.95
C TRP A 128 -2.26 -6.93 -29.02
N ASP A 129 -1.55 -5.95 -29.58
CA ASP A 129 -2.04 -4.58 -29.71
C ASP A 129 -3.29 -4.53 -30.59
N ILE A 130 -4.31 -3.80 -30.12
CA ILE A 130 -5.56 -3.66 -30.84
C ILE A 130 -5.42 -2.55 -31.88
N THR A 131 -5.63 -2.93 -33.13
CA THR A 131 -5.70 -2.03 -34.30
C THR A 131 -6.96 -2.33 -35.09
N VAL A 132 -7.49 -1.32 -35.78
CA VAL A 132 -8.62 -1.46 -36.71
C VAL A 132 -8.23 -0.76 -38.01
N ASP A 133 -8.21 -1.51 -39.12
CA ASP A 133 -7.76 -1.02 -40.42
C ASP A 133 -6.33 -0.42 -40.40
N GLY A 134 -5.45 -0.96 -39.56
CA GLY A 134 -4.06 -0.55 -39.38
C GLY A 134 -3.85 0.61 -38.41
N GLU A 135 -4.93 1.23 -37.91
CA GLU A 135 -4.86 2.33 -36.95
C GLU A 135 -4.99 1.80 -35.50
N PRO A 136 -4.09 2.19 -34.58
CA PRO A 136 -4.22 1.83 -33.17
C PRO A 136 -5.57 2.25 -32.59
N LEU A 137 -6.15 1.39 -31.76
CA LEU A 137 -7.37 1.75 -31.04
C LEU A 137 -7.00 2.70 -29.90
N ASP A 138 -7.36 3.97 -30.04
CA ASP A 138 -7.19 4.95 -28.98
C ASP A 138 -8.19 4.70 -27.85
N GLY A 139 -7.71 4.58 -26.62
CA GLY A 139 -8.56 4.59 -25.44
C GLY A 139 -7.75 4.68 -24.17
N TYR A 140 -8.41 5.13 -23.11
CA TYR A 140 -7.78 5.27 -21.79
C TYR A 140 -7.82 3.92 -21.08
N ASP A 141 -6.63 3.44 -20.71
CA ASP A 141 -6.49 2.40 -19.72
C ASP A 141 -6.76 3.00 -18.33
N GLU A 142 -8.04 3.07 -17.96
CA GLU A 142 -8.47 3.41 -16.60
C GLU A 142 -8.50 2.18 -15.69
N SER A 143 -7.71 1.15 -15.99
CA SER A 143 -7.51 0.10 -15.00
C SER A 143 -7.02 0.77 -13.72
N TYR A 144 -7.82 0.71 -12.67
CA TYR A 144 -7.41 0.92 -11.30
C TYR A 144 -7.34 -0.48 -10.68
N GLY A 145 -6.31 -0.76 -9.91
CA GLY A 145 -6.13 -2.08 -9.35
C GLY A 145 -5.19 -2.08 -8.17
N TYR A 146 -5.25 -3.17 -7.41
CA TYR A 146 -4.31 -3.46 -6.33
C TYR A 146 -3.23 -4.38 -6.89
N GLU A 147 -1.96 -4.01 -6.73
CA GLU A 147 -0.82 -4.83 -7.17
C GLU A 147 -0.21 -5.55 -5.97
N PHE A 148 0.01 -6.86 -6.12
CA PHE A 148 0.69 -7.67 -5.12
C PHE A 148 1.56 -8.72 -5.81
N ASN A 149 2.85 -8.77 -5.46
CA ASN A 149 3.84 -9.67 -6.05
C ASN A 149 3.89 -9.64 -7.59
N GLY A 150 3.79 -8.44 -8.20
CA GLY A 150 3.80 -8.26 -9.64
C GLY A 150 2.53 -8.75 -10.36
N VAL A 151 1.50 -9.13 -9.61
CA VAL A 151 0.18 -9.50 -10.13
C VAL A 151 -0.81 -8.39 -9.80
N ARG A 152 -1.57 -7.98 -10.82
CA ARG A 152 -2.60 -6.97 -10.70
C ARG A 152 -3.97 -7.58 -10.45
N TYR A 153 -4.65 -7.10 -9.42
CA TYR A 153 -6.01 -7.46 -9.04
C TYR A 153 -6.94 -6.26 -9.23
N LEU A 154 -8.24 -6.50 -9.44
CA LEU A 154 -9.24 -5.44 -9.57
C LEU A 154 -9.36 -4.56 -8.32
N SER A 155 -9.08 -5.14 -7.15
CA SER A 155 -9.13 -4.48 -5.85
C SER A 155 -8.37 -5.30 -4.81
N ILE A 156 -8.17 -4.74 -3.62
CA ILE A 156 -7.63 -5.50 -2.49
C ILE A 156 -8.54 -6.69 -2.13
N GLN A 157 -9.85 -6.51 -2.17
CA GLN A 157 -10.81 -7.59 -1.89
C GLN A 157 -10.68 -8.73 -2.91
N ALA A 158 -10.51 -8.40 -4.19
CA ALA A 158 -10.23 -9.36 -5.25
C ALA A 158 -8.92 -10.14 -5.01
N CYS A 159 -7.90 -9.48 -4.45
CA CYS A 159 -6.64 -10.12 -4.04
C CYS A 159 -6.87 -11.09 -2.86
N ILE A 160 -7.61 -10.67 -1.83
CA ILE A 160 -7.97 -11.49 -0.66
C ILE A 160 -8.71 -12.75 -1.11
N GLU A 161 -9.78 -12.59 -1.89
CA GLU A 161 -10.62 -13.70 -2.37
C GLU A 161 -9.81 -14.71 -3.20
N TYR A 162 -8.91 -14.22 -4.06
CA TYR A 162 -8.00 -15.06 -4.81
C TYR A 162 -7.11 -15.89 -3.88
N HIS A 163 -6.41 -15.26 -2.92
CA HIS A 163 -5.49 -15.98 -2.02
C HIS A 163 -6.22 -16.95 -1.09
N VAL A 164 -7.38 -16.55 -0.55
CA VAL A 164 -8.26 -17.42 0.24
C VAL A 164 -8.63 -18.66 -0.56
N LYS A 165 -9.04 -18.47 -1.82
CA LYS A 165 -9.40 -19.59 -2.68
C LYS A 165 -8.19 -20.43 -3.08
N ALA A 166 -7.09 -19.83 -3.49
CA ALA A 166 -5.89 -20.51 -3.98
C ALA A 166 -5.23 -21.36 -2.89
N LEU A 167 -5.10 -20.79 -1.69
CA LEU A 167 -4.38 -21.41 -0.58
C LEU A 167 -5.29 -22.10 0.44
N SER A 168 -6.61 -21.98 0.27
CA SER A 168 -7.63 -22.51 1.21
C SER A 168 -7.50 -21.90 2.60
N LEU A 169 -7.41 -20.57 2.68
CA LEU A 169 -7.26 -19.82 3.94
C LEU A 169 -8.63 -19.54 4.58
N ASP A 170 -8.63 -19.17 5.87
CA ASP A 170 -9.82 -18.62 6.52
C ASP A 170 -10.00 -17.15 6.09
N LEU A 171 -11.13 -16.85 5.43
CA LEU A 171 -11.44 -15.52 4.90
C LEU A 171 -11.45 -14.46 6.00
N VAL A 172 -12.16 -14.74 7.09
CA VAL A 172 -12.34 -13.80 8.20
C VAL A 172 -10.99 -13.47 8.83
N LEU A 173 -10.13 -14.46 9.06
CA LEU A 173 -8.79 -14.22 9.58
C LEU A 173 -7.99 -13.29 8.67
N LEU A 174 -7.92 -13.57 7.36
CA LEU A 174 -7.10 -12.76 6.45
C LEU A 174 -7.65 -11.33 6.31
N GLU A 175 -8.97 -11.16 6.15
CA GLU A 175 -9.62 -9.85 6.07
C GLU A 175 -9.33 -9.01 7.33
N THR A 176 -9.57 -9.57 8.52
CA THR A 176 -9.35 -8.84 9.77
C THR A 176 -7.87 -8.52 10.01
N LEU A 177 -6.95 -9.42 9.65
CA LEU A 177 -5.52 -9.11 9.77
C LEU A 177 -5.12 -7.92 8.89
N ILE A 178 -5.63 -7.86 7.64
CA ILE A 178 -5.37 -6.74 6.73
C ILE A 178 -5.98 -5.44 7.24
N GLU A 179 -7.17 -5.48 7.84
CA GLU A 179 -7.77 -4.31 8.49
C GLU A 179 -6.92 -3.78 9.64
N ILE A 180 -6.28 -4.67 10.42
CA ILE A 180 -5.42 -4.29 11.55
C ILE A 180 -4.08 -3.74 11.06
N VAL A 181 -3.41 -4.45 10.14
CA VAL A 181 -2.03 -4.11 9.76
C VAL A 181 -1.94 -3.15 8.58
N GLY A 182 -3.02 -2.95 7.83
CA GLY A 182 -3.02 -2.11 6.62
C GLY A 182 -2.65 -2.88 5.34
N SER A 183 -3.12 -2.34 4.21
CA SER A 183 -2.97 -2.94 2.88
C SER A 183 -1.51 -3.01 2.39
N GLU A 184 -0.65 -2.12 2.88
CA GLU A 184 0.78 -2.07 2.61
C GLU A 184 1.54 -3.23 3.27
N ARG A 185 0.96 -3.83 4.30
CA ARG A 185 1.48 -5.01 5.00
C ARG A 185 0.70 -6.29 4.67
N PHE A 186 0.07 -6.35 3.49
CA PHE A 186 -0.66 -7.54 3.02
C PHE A 186 0.17 -8.82 3.07
N ALA A 187 1.45 -8.78 2.68
CA ALA A 187 2.35 -9.94 2.74
C ALA A 187 2.48 -10.50 4.17
N TYR A 188 2.50 -9.62 5.17
CA TYR A 188 2.59 -10.01 6.58
C TYR A 188 1.29 -10.68 7.05
N ALA A 189 0.14 -10.07 6.75
CA ALA A 189 -1.17 -10.65 7.06
C ALA A 189 -1.37 -12.02 6.38
N LEU A 190 -1.02 -12.12 5.09
CA LEU A 190 -1.10 -13.36 4.31
C LEU A 190 -0.27 -14.48 4.96
N ARG A 191 0.96 -14.17 5.38
CA ARG A 191 1.84 -15.15 6.02
C ARG A 191 1.24 -15.70 7.32
N ILE A 192 0.62 -14.85 8.14
CA ILE A 192 -0.07 -15.30 9.36
C ILE A 192 -1.24 -16.22 8.99
N ALA A 193 -2.05 -15.85 8.00
CA ALA A 193 -3.17 -16.68 7.55
C ALA A 193 -2.70 -18.04 6.99
N GLU A 194 -1.60 -18.06 6.24
CA GLU A 194 -1.00 -19.29 5.69
C GLU A 194 -0.51 -20.26 6.76
N LEU A 195 -0.02 -19.76 7.90
CA LEU A 195 0.37 -20.60 9.04
C LEU A 195 -0.84 -21.20 9.78
N ASN A 196 -2.05 -20.70 9.50
CA ASN A 196 -3.27 -20.97 10.29
C ASN A 196 -4.47 -21.42 9.42
N ARG A 197 -4.23 -22.28 8.40
CA ARG A 197 -5.23 -22.69 7.39
C ARG A 197 -6.46 -23.44 7.92
N ASN A 198 -6.33 -24.16 9.04
CA ASN A 198 -7.39 -24.98 9.64
C ASN A 198 -7.68 -24.54 11.07
N ILE A 199 -7.90 -23.25 11.25
CA ILE A 199 -8.05 -22.64 12.57
C ILE A 199 -9.49 -22.72 13.09
N SER A 200 -9.65 -22.93 14.39
CA SER A 200 -10.97 -22.83 15.03
C SER A 200 -11.37 -21.36 15.23
N SER A 201 -12.67 -21.07 15.34
CA SER A 201 -13.13 -19.69 15.59
C SER A 201 -12.55 -19.09 16.87
N ARG A 202 -12.25 -19.92 17.89
CA ARG A 202 -11.65 -19.47 19.15
C ARG A 202 -10.21 -19.06 18.92
N ASP A 203 -9.41 -19.93 18.30
CA ASP A 203 -7.99 -19.68 18.07
C ASP A 203 -7.79 -18.51 17.10
N ARG A 204 -8.68 -18.35 16.11
CA ARG A 204 -8.71 -17.20 15.21
C ARG A 204 -8.77 -15.88 15.98
N ASN A 205 -9.69 -15.79 16.95
CA ASN A 205 -9.83 -14.58 17.77
C ASN A 205 -8.60 -14.35 18.65
N THR A 206 -7.96 -15.41 19.15
CA THR A 206 -6.70 -15.30 19.88
C THR A 206 -5.62 -14.68 19.02
N ILE A 207 -5.41 -15.17 17.79
CA ILE A 207 -4.40 -14.63 16.88
C ILE A 207 -4.71 -13.17 16.52
N ILE A 208 -5.97 -12.85 16.21
CA ILE A 208 -6.39 -11.48 15.90
C ILE A 208 -6.06 -10.54 17.06
N ASN A 209 -6.39 -10.92 18.30
CA ASN A 209 -6.09 -10.12 19.47
C ASN A 209 -4.59 -9.97 19.73
N GLU A 210 -3.80 -11.03 19.50
CA GLU A 210 -2.35 -10.97 19.63
C GLU A 210 -1.73 -9.96 18.65
N VAL A 211 -2.15 -10.00 17.38
CA VAL A 211 -1.68 -9.04 16.37
C VAL A 211 -2.13 -7.62 16.70
N LEU A 212 -3.39 -7.45 17.14
CA LEU A 212 -3.90 -6.14 17.55
C LEU A 212 -3.08 -5.55 18.71
N ASN A 213 -2.79 -6.34 19.74
CA ASN A 213 -1.96 -5.90 20.87
C ASN A 213 -0.55 -5.53 20.42
N GLN A 214 0.06 -6.31 19.52
CA GLN A 214 1.39 -5.99 18.99
C GLN A 214 1.42 -4.66 18.22
N GLU A 215 0.35 -4.33 17.49
CA GLU A 215 0.27 -3.05 16.78
C GLU A 215 0.03 -1.88 17.73
N GLN A 216 -0.72 -2.09 18.82
CA GLN A 216 -0.87 -1.11 19.89
C GLN A 216 0.47 -0.86 20.62
N ASP A 217 1.16 -1.93 21.03
CA ASP A 217 2.46 -1.82 21.70
C ASP A 217 3.48 -1.05 20.84
N LYS A 218 3.49 -1.28 19.51
CA LYS A 218 4.35 -0.53 18.58
C LYS A 218 3.99 0.95 18.51
N ALA A 219 2.70 1.28 18.51
CA ALA A 219 2.24 2.66 18.47
C ALA A 219 2.63 3.40 19.76
N ASP A 220 2.41 2.77 20.92
CA ASP A 220 2.77 3.31 22.23
C ASP A 220 4.28 3.56 22.34
N ILE A 221 5.11 2.61 21.85
CA ILE A 221 6.57 2.78 21.81
C ILE A 221 6.96 3.95 20.90
N ALA A 222 6.36 4.07 19.71
CA ALA A 222 6.66 5.16 18.78
C ALA A 222 6.28 6.54 19.35
N GLU A 223 5.15 6.62 20.06
CA GLU A 223 4.72 7.85 20.76
C GLU A 223 5.68 8.20 21.91
N TYR A 224 6.10 7.19 22.67
CA TYR A 224 7.10 7.37 23.73
C TYR A 224 8.47 7.81 23.18
N GLU A 225 8.89 7.28 22.03
CA GLU A 225 10.14 7.69 21.37
C GLU A 225 10.04 9.11 20.81
N LEU A 226 8.91 9.50 20.21
CA LEU A 226 8.68 10.85 19.69
C LEU A 226 8.66 11.90 20.81
N SER A 227 7.99 11.61 21.93
CA SER A 227 7.99 12.48 23.11
C SER A 227 9.40 12.63 23.69
N ASN A 228 10.18 11.55 23.77
CA ASN A 228 11.58 11.62 24.22
C ASN A 228 12.50 12.36 23.24
N GLN A 229 12.31 12.26 21.93
CA GLN A 229 13.07 13.04 20.94
C GLN A 229 12.80 14.54 21.06
N THR A 230 11.57 14.93 21.42
CA THR A 230 11.22 16.34 21.69
C THR A 230 11.86 16.85 23.00
N THR A 231 12.21 15.90 23.89
CA THR A 231 12.82 16.13 25.21
C THR A 231 14.33 15.84 25.22
N GLN A 232 15.03 16.09 24.11
CA GLN A 232 16.48 16.30 24.18
C GLN A 232 16.72 17.66 24.87
N THR A 233 16.62 17.68 26.19
CA THR A 233 16.93 18.88 26.99
C THR A 233 18.42 19.15 26.83
N LEU A 234 18.73 20.32 26.28
CA LEU A 234 20.10 20.81 26.25
C LEU A 234 20.57 20.94 27.72
N PRO A 235 21.80 20.52 28.07
CA PRO A 235 22.31 20.61 29.45
C PRO A 235 22.69 22.06 29.79
N LEU A 236 21.72 22.96 29.69
CA LEU A 236 21.88 24.40 29.87
C LEU A 236 21.94 24.77 31.36
N VAL A 237 22.70 25.80 31.65
CA VAL A 237 22.87 26.35 33.00
C VAL A 237 22.20 27.73 33.08
N SER A 238 21.64 28.07 34.24
CA SER A 238 21.09 29.40 34.47
C SER A 238 22.19 30.48 34.45
N VAL A 239 21.86 31.67 33.96
CA VAL A 239 22.82 32.78 33.80
C VAL A 239 22.28 34.03 34.49
N LEU A 240 23.07 34.62 35.38
CA LEU A 240 22.73 35.87 36.08
C LEU A 240 23.29 37.07 35.33
N ILE A 241 22.43 37.97 34.86
CA ILE A 241 22.80 39.21 34.16
C ILE A 241 22.06 40.38 34.81
N ASP A 242 22.80 41.37 35.30
CA ASP A 242 22.26 42.62 35.84
C ASP A 242 21.13 42.46 36.88
N GLY A 243 21.22 41.40 37.69
CA GLY A 243 20.24 41.08 38.73
C GLY A 243 19.04 40.23 38.26
N MET A 244 18.98 39.90 36.97
CA MET A 244 17.98 39.02 36.35
C MET A 244 18.58 37.64 36.07
N VAL A 245 17.79 36.59 36.23
CA VAL A 245 18.25 35.20 36.00
C VAL A 245 17.56 34.65 34.76
N ALA A 246 18.34 34.33 33.73
CA ALA A 246 17.88 33.55 32.60
C ALA A 246 17.92 32.06 32.98
N GLN A 247 16.74 31.44 33.02
CA GLN A 247 16.62 30.02 33.39
C GLN A 247 16.87 29.11 32.17
N PRO A 248 17.37 27.89 32.37
CA PRO A 248 17.66 26.93 31.30
C PRO A 248 16.50 26.72 30.34
N GLU A 249 15.26 26.65 30.84
CA GLU A 249 14.05 26.37 30.06
C GLU A 249 13.74 27.51 29.08
N ALA A 250 13.97 28.76 29.49
CA ALA A 250 13.78 29.93 28.63
C ALA A 250 14.90 30.04 27.57
N ILE A 251 16.14 29.70 27.95
CA ILE A 251 17.28 29.64 27.03
C ILE A 251 17.06 28.53 25.99
N GLU A 252 16.59 27.36 26.42
CA GLU A 252 16.30 26.22 25.57
C GLU A 252 15.22 26.55 24.54
N TRP A 253 14.13 27.19 25.00
CA TRP A 253 13.07 27.66 24.13
C TRP A 253 13.62 28.59 23.04
N ALA A 254 14.50 29.52 23.40
CA ALA A 254 15.08 30.46 22.46
C ALA A 254 15.98 29.78 21.42
N ILE A 255 16.77 28.78 21.83
CA ILE A 255 17.58 27.96 20.91
C ILE A 255 16.67 27.17 19.94
N LYS A 256 15.66 26.47 20.47
CA LYS A 256 14.72 25.66 19.67
C LYS A 256 13.95 26.51 18.66
N ASN A 257 13.56 27.72 19.04
CA ASN A 257 12.82 28.66 18.18
C ASN A 257 13.73 29.59 17.35
N LYS A 258 15.05 29.35 17.35
CA LYS A 258 16.05 30.16 16.62
C LYS A 258 15.99 31.66 16.94
N CYS A 259 15.61 31.97 18.17
CA CYS A 259 15.48 33.32 18.70
C CYS A 259 16.85 33.84 19.15
N ILE A 260 17.65 34.33 18.20
CA ILE A 260 19.04 34.72 18.43
C ILE A 260 19.24 36.16 18.93
N ASN A 261 18.20 37.00 18.96
CA ASN A 261 18.28 38.38 19.42
C ASN A 261 16.93 38.90 19.93
N LEU A 262 16.96 40.07 20.59
CA LEU A 262 15.77 40.73 21.15
C LEU A 262 14.68 41.03 20.11
N GLY A 263 15.05 41.36 18.88
CA GLY A 263 14.06 41.67 17.83
C GLY A 263 13.17 40.47 17.52
N ILE A 264 13.79 39.29 17.39
CA ILE A 264 13.07 38.03 17.16
C ILE A 264 12.25 37.63 18.40
N LEU A 265 12.77 37.88 19.61
CA LEU A 265 12.06 37.57 20.85
C LEU A 265 10.75 38.36 20.97
N VAL A 266 10.76 39.64 20.59
CA VAL A 266 9.55 40.49 20.57
C VAL A 266 8.56 40.01 19.52
N GLU A 267 9.03 39.56 18.35
CA GLU A 267 8.15 39.00 17.32
C GLU A 267 7.50 37.68 17.74
N GLN A 268 8.14 36.93 18.64
CA GLN A 268 7.65 35.64 19.15
C GLN A 268 7.10 35.73 20.59
N GLU A 269 6.77 36.94 21.06
CA GLU A 269 6.28 37.18 22.43
C GLU A 269 5.06 36.31 22.77
N ASP A 270 4.04 36.32 21.89
CA ASP A 270 2.82 35.53 22.09
C ASP A 270 3.14 34.03 22.17
N ALA A 271 3.98 33.51 21.27
CA ALA A 271 4.38 32.11 21.25
C ALA A 271 5.18 31.69 22.49
N PHE A 272 5.95 32.61 23.07
CA PHE A 272 6.63 32.38 24.34
C PHE A 272 5.63 32.26 25.48
N PHE A 273 4.71 33.21 25.61
CA PHE A 273 3.75 33.21 26.70
C PHE A 273 2.73 32.06 26.62
N ASP A 274 2.39 31.61 25.41
CA ASP A 274 1.56 30.41 25.21
C ASP A 274 2.27 29.15 25.73
N GLU A 275 3.56 28.97 25.44
CA GLU A 275 4.34 27.81 25.92
C GLU A 275 4.44 27.78 27.45
N PHE A 276 4.67 28.94 28.07
CA PHE A 276 4.88 29.07 29.51
C PHE A 276 3.62 29.43 30.31
N GLU A 277 2.43 29.41 29.70
CA GLU A 277 1.15 29.79 30.35
C GLU A 277 0.92 29.00 31.65
N HIS A 278 1.29 27.72 31.63
CA HIS A 278 1.12 26.77 32.73
C HIS A 278 1.87 27.16 34.02
N LEU A 279 2.89 28.03 33.95
CA LEU A 279 3.67 28.50 35.11
C LEU A 279 2.98 29.67 35.86
N GLY A 280 1.96 30.28 35.25
CA GLY A 280 1.28 31.47 35.76
C GLY A 280 2.02 32.77 35.44
N GLY A 281 1.23 33.84 35.24
CA GLY A 281 1.71 35.14 34.73
C GLY A 281 3.01 35.66 35.35
N PRO A 282 3.11 35.81 36.69
CA PRO A 282 4.32 36.37 37.32
C PRO A 282 5.60 35.58 37.03
N MET A 283 5.53 34.25 36.91
CA MET A 283 6.68 33.41 36.64
C MET A 283 7.06 33.45 35.15
N ALA A 284 6.05 33.41 34.26
CA ALA A 284 6.27 33.54 32.82
C ALA A 284 6.92 34.88 32.46
N PHE A 285 6.49 35.99 33.09
CA PHE A 285 7.13 37.30 32.92
C PHE A 285 8.58 37.31 33.42
N ALA A 286 8.87 36.71 34.58
CA ALA A 286 10.24 36.63 35.09
C ALA A 286 11.18 35.83 34.17
N LEU A 287 10.68 34.75 33.55
CA LEU A 287 11.42 33.99 32.54
C LEU A 287 11.69 34.82 31.28
N PHE A 288 10.68 35.55 30.80
CA PHE A 288 10.78 36.41 29.63
C PHE A 288 11.80 37.55 29.85
N ASP A 289 11.71 38.25 30.98
CA ASP A 289 12.63 39.35 31.31
C ASP A 289 14.08 38.86 31.51
N GLY A 290 14.25 37.69 32.11
CA GLY A 290 15.55 37.01 32.24
C GLY A 290 16.14 36.68 30.86
N LEU A 291 15.33 36.13 29.96
CA LEU A 291 15.72 35.81 28.59
C LEU A 291 16.05 37.07 27.78
N GLN A 292 15.29 38.15 27.92
CA GLN A 292 15.61 39.45 27.30
C GLN A 292 16.99 39.94 27.73
N SER A 293 17.28 39.90 29.03
CA SER A 293 18.58 40.31 29.59
C SER A 293 19.72 39.46 29.02
N TYR A 294 19.50 38.15 28.88
CA TYR A 294 20.45 37.20 28.31
C TYR A 294 20.71 37.42 26.82
N LEU A 295 19.67 37.56 26.00
CA LEU A 295 19.84 37.86 24.58
C LEU A 295 20.50 39.22 24.34
N ASN A 296 20.24 40.20 25.21
CA ASN A 296 20.91 41.49 25.16
C ASN A 296 22.42 41.36 25.44
N ALA A 297 22.80 40.62 26.48
CA ALA A 297 24.20 40.36 26.81
C ALA A 297 24.94 39.63 25.68
N ARG A 298 24.26 38.66 25.03
CA ARG A 298 24.78 37.92 23.88
C ARG A 298 25.03 38.75 22.62
N THR A 299 24.58 40.00 22.56
CA THR A 299 24.95 40.90 21.44
C THR A 299 26.43 41.29 21.47
N VAL A 300 27.07 41.17 22.64
CA VAL A 300 28.50 41.47 22.83
C VAL A 300 29.30 40.18 22.66
N LYS A 301 30.02 40.07 21.54
CA LYS A 301 30.77 38.85 21.19
C LYS A 301 31.79 38.43 22.27
N GLU A 302 32.49 39.39 22.86
CA GLU A 302 33.46 39.15 23.95
C GLU A 302 32.78 38.52 25.18
N TRP A 303 31.53 38.93 25.46
CA TRP A 303 30.76 38.37 26.57
C TRP A 303 30.40 36.91 26.33
N CYS A 304 29.97 36.55 25.12
CA CYS A 304 29.65 35.16 24.76
C CYS A 304 30.87 34.24 24.93
N GLU A 305 32.05 34.69 24.52
CA GLU A 305 33.27 33.86 24.57
C GLU A 305 33.80 33.68 26.00
N GLU A 306 33.66 34.69 26.86
CA GLU A 306 34.26 34.69 28.21
C GLU A 306 33.28 34.36 29.34
N ASN A 307 31.97 34.58 29.15
CA ASN A 307 31.00 34.60 30.25
C ASN A 307 29.72 33.78 30.01
N ASP A 308 29.44 33.33 28.79
CA ASP A 308 28.25 32.54 28.50
C ASP A 308 28.54 31.03 28.59
N PRO A 309 28.09 30.34 29.67
CA PRO A 309 28.33 28.92 29.85
C PRO A 309 27.59 28.06 28.82
N ASN A 310 26.65 28.63 28.08
CA ASN A 310 25.81 27.92 27.12
C ASN A 310 26.19 28.23 25.66
N ASP A 311 27.25 29.01 25.38
CA ASP A 311 27.58 29.49 24.01
C ASP A 311 27.69 28.36 22.97
N GLU A 312 28.18 27.19 23.36
CA GLU A 312 28.33 26.05 22.47
C GLU A 312 27.01 25.56 21.85
N PHE A 313 25.88 25.75 22.54
CA PHE A 313 24.56 25.29 22.10
C PHE A 313 23.86 26.25 21.13
N TRP A 314 24.45 27.41 20.87
CA TRP A 314 23.93 28.43 19.98
C TRP A 314 24.62 28.49 18.61
N ARG A 315 25.59 27.59 18.37
CA ARG A 315 26.39 27.52 17.15
C ARG A 315 25.79 26.61 16.08
#